data_AF-A0A354T8I3-F1
#
_entry.id   AF-A0A354T8I3-F1
#
_cell.length_a   1.000
_cell.length_b   1.000
_cell.length_c   1.000
_cell.angle_alpha   90.00
_cell.angle_beta   90.00
_cell.angle_gamma   90.00
#
_symmetry.space_group_name_H-M   'P 1'
#
loop_
_entity.id
_entity.type
_entity.pdbx_description
1 polymer ?
#
loop_
_entity_poly.entity_id
_entity_poly.type
_entity_poly.pdbx_seq_one_letter_code
_entity_poly.pdbx_strand_id
1 'polypeptide(L)'
;MTAAPFFFRVIHQSRVEWRHQRFMVLLWLLVLVLRQWHRVLEAKSTFSLFAYVNLELWLEVAPLLTGAAVVWRCVSADSPSNTDTFSLTRPVGQAALWCGKLLFVFTAVMLPLLLVMSHGWRGFGLGAAQWAAMSGAVLLAGGLLCALAGGITALASTSRQVIALAVLALVGAGVWLAMQERWAEPESITPETQRVRLCGGLVAGVLAFAGLMAAWWCATVPRRRFRAACLLLATLLISTWIAQIWRTEWLTRPEQKYANTSKLALKFGKAGPTDKTPGRGLWPTLRLTGLGKDEVVSIVEFAPVRENESWPPEGSHTDLPSDERSHSSWLHHDHTRALFKHSPATTLWRDHIRNDAVYNGRNPLNEVLQRLRMKREDAIQRHWRLRLVVHEMQRLATMPYRQMWTQENTFLVRPGMRLELNSFAWLRDAWEMYGRVHRVSSAVLPVDAFRNTSGRKRTVDDDFFLVLEDKELRENTAHSLGLVSRKPRYVIWQDHSSLWLHDENQRFEVRLWHPREQQVILQRSLDEWIDQQDASLWHAEERGTLEFNLTPEQMALVLPEPPPKEAKKP
;
A
#
# COMPACT_ATOMS: atom_id res chain seq x y z
N MET A 1 7.78 58.73 -14.58
CA MET A 1 8.35 57.49 -14.03
C MET A 1 7.51 56.32 -14.52
N THR A 2 8.05 55.48 -15.40
CA THR A 2 7.36 54.25 -15.84
C THR A 2 7.30 53.29 -14.65
N ALA A 3 6.09 52.82 -14.32
CA ALA A 3 5.91 51.85 -13.25
C ALA A 3 6.72 50.58 -13.57
N ALA A 4 7.49 50.08 -12.61
CA ALA A 4 8.26 48.86 -12.80
C ALA A 4 7.33 47.70 -13.26
N PRO A 5 7.78 46.85 -14.19
CA PRO A 5 6.95 45.76 -14.70
C PRO A 5 6.48 44.85 -13.56
N PHE A 6 5.26 44.34 -13.67
CA PHE A 6 4.59 43.53 -12.64
C PHE A 6 5.48 42.40 -12.11
N PHE A 7 6.16 41.69 -13.01
CA PHE A 7 7.08 40.60 -12.67
C PHE A 7 8.23 41.05 -11.77
N PHE A 8 8.83 42.21 -12.03
CA PHE A 8 9.92 42.74 -11.20
C PHE A 8 9.45 43.08 -9.78
N ARG A 9 8.21 43.59 -9.67
CA ARG A 9 7.56 43.88 -8.37
C ARG A 9 7.30 42.60 -7.57
N VAL A 10 6.84 41.53 -8.22
CA VAL A 10 6.66 40.19 -7.62
C VAL A 10 7.99 39.61 -7.11
N ILE A 11 9.04 39.63 -7.93
CA ILE A 11 10.37 39.13 -7.53
C ILE A 11 10.94 39.96 -6.40
N HIS A 12 10.83 41.28 -6.47
CA HIS A 12 11.33 42.16 -5.42
C HIS A 12 10.66 41.84 -4.07
N GLN A 13 9.34 41.67 -4.05
CA GLN A 13 8.63 41.28 -2.83
C GLN A 13 9.11 39.92 -2.30
N SER A 14 9.23 38.91 -3.16
CA SER A 14 9.73 37.59 -2.77
C SER A 14 11.14 37.66 -2.15
N ARG A 15 12.05 38.47 -2.72
CA ARG A 15 13.39 38.69 -2.16
C ARG A 15 13.37 39.36 -0.79
N VAL A 16 12.45 40.30 -0.57
CA VAL A 16 12.28 40.97 0.73
C VAL A 16 11.81 39.96 1.78
N GLU A 17 10.82 39.12 1.47
CA GLU A 17 10.36 38.06 2.39
C GLU A 17 11.47 37.07 2.75
N TRP A 18 12.25 36.64 1.75
CA TRP A 18 13.42 35.77 1.97
C TRP A 18 14.43 36.36 2.97
N ARG A 19 14.72 37.66 2.88
CA ARG A 19 15.64 38.34 3.81
C ARG A 19 15.09 38.39 5.23
N HIS A 20 13.79 38.65 5.38
CA HIS A 20 13.15 38.78 6.70
C HIS A 20 12.96 37.42 7.39
N GLN A 21 12.70 36.35 6.63
CA GLN A 21 12.30 35.06 7.19
C GLN A 21 13.37 33.98 7.10
N ARG A 22 14.59 34.31 6.64
CA ARG A 22 15.68 33.34 6.42
C ARG A 22 15.88 32.33 7.55
N PHE A 23 15.85 32.77 8.81
CA PHE A 23 16.09 31.88 9.96
C PHE A 23 14.91 30.94 10.22
N MET A 24 13.67 31.40 10.03
CA MET A 24 12.50 30.54 10.15
C MET A 24 12.44 29.50 9.03
N VAL A 25 12.81 29.89 7.81
CA VAL A 25 12.91 28.96 6.68
C VAL A 25 14.02 27.93 6.94
N LEU A 26 15.18 28.34 7.44
CA LEU A 26 16.26 27.42 7.82
C LEU A 26 15.85 26.45 8.93
N LEU A 27 15.13 26.94 9.95
CA LEU A 27 14.59 26.08 11.01
C LEU A 27 13.60 25.05 10.46
N TRP A 28 12.68 25.49 9.59
CA TRP A 28 11.73 24.60 8.94
C TRP A 28 12.43 23.54 8.06
N LEU A 29 13.44 23.94 7.28
CA LEU A 29 14.27 23.02 6.50
C LEU A 29 15.01 22.01 7.38
N LEU A 30 15.58 22.46 8.50
CA LEU A 30 16.27 21.60 9.46
C LEU A 30 15.32 20.54 10.04
N VAL A 31 14.13 20.97 10.49
CA VAL A 31 13.10 20.06 11.05
C VAL A 31 12.65 19.05 9.99
N LEU A 32 12.49 19.51 8.74
CA LEU A 32 12.05 18.66 7.63
C LEU A 32 13.11 17.63 7.23
N VAL A 33 14.40 18.01 7.20
CA VAL A 33 15.51 17.08 6.99
C VAL A 33 15.64 16.10 8.15
N LEU A 34 15.48 16.57 9.40
CA LEU A 34 15.56 15.74 10.59
C LEU A 34 14.44 14.68 10.61
N ARG A 35 13.21 15.04 10.22
CA ARG A 35 12.11 14.09 10.03
C ARG A 35 12.47 13.03 8.98
N GLN A 36 12.98 13.43 7.83
CA GLN A 36 13.34 12.48 6.77
C GLN A 36 14.46 11.55 7.21
N TRP A 37 15.46 12.08 7.89
CA TRP A 37 16.56 11.31 8.47
C TRP A 37 16.05 10.28 9.49
N HIS A 38 15.13 10.68 10.37
CA HIS A 38 14.49 9.78 11.34
C HIS A 38 13.77 8.63 10.64
N ARG A 39 12.94 8.92 9.63
CA ARG A 39 12.21 7.88 8.86
C ARG A 39 13.15 6.86 8.20
N VAL A 40 14.30 7.31 7.69
CA VAL A 40 15.30 6.42 7.11
C VAL A 40 15.97 5.53 8.18
N LEU A 41 16.23 6.07 9.37
CA LEU A 41 16.80 5.31 10.49
C LEU A 41 15.81 4.28 11.05
N GLU A 42 14.58 4.69 11.27
CA GLU A 42 13.54 3.83 11.85
C GLU A 42 13.20 2.65 10.93
N ALA A 43 13.22 2.85 9.61
CA ALA A 43 13.10 1.77 8.65
C ALA A 43 14.20 0.70 8.80
N LYS A 44 15.37 1.06 9.35
CA LYS A 44 16.55 0.18 9.45
C LYS A 44 16.70 -0.49 10.82
N SER A 45 16.26 0.15 11.91
CA SER A 45 16.45 -0.37 13.27
C SER A 45 15.17 -0.98 13.85
N THR A 46 15.17 -2.30 14.10
CA THR A 46 14.11 -3.00 14.85
C THR A 46 14.02 -2.58 16.31
N PHE A 47 15.09 -2.04 16.88
CA PHE A 47 15.17 -1.56 18.27
C PHE A 47 15.83 -0.19 18.31
N SER A 48 15.13 0.84 17.83
CA SER A 48 15.57 2.22 18.02
C SER A 48 15.19 2.66 19.44
N LEU A 49 16.17 3.15 20.21
CA LEU A 49 15.96 3.74 21.53
C LEU A 49 15.00 4.96 21.46
N PHE A 50 14.84 5.54 20.27
CA PHE A 50 13.94 6.66 19.96
C PHE A 50 12.47 6.27 19.84
N ALA A 51 12.15 5.00 19.57
CA ALA A 51 10.77 4.50 19.58
C ALA A 51 10.12 4.63 20.98
N TYR A 52 10.92 4.67 22.05
CA TYR A 52 10.37 4.82 23.40
C TYR A 52 10.00 6.27 23.78
N VAL A 53 10.37 7.29 22.98
CA VAL A 53 10.34 8.71 23.41
C VAL A 53 9.15 9.51 22.84
N ASN A 54 8.18 8.90 22.13
CA ASN A 54 7.12 9.63 21.40
C ASN A 54 7.68 10.74 20.46
N LEU A 55 8.95 10.63 20.07
CA LEU A 55 9.63 11.61 19.22
C LEU A 55 8.98 11.65 17.83
N GLU A 56 8.45 10.51 17.38
CA GLU A 56 7.78 10.34 16.09
C GLU A 56 6.62 11.32 15.88
N LEU A 57 5.72 11.44 16.86
CA LEU A 57 4.59 12.38 16.79
C LEU A 57 5.07 13.83 16.63
N TRP A 58 6.10 14.21 17.40
CA TRP A 58 6.68 15.55 17.32
C TRP A 58 7.36 15.80 15.97
N LEU A 59 8.05 14.81 15.41
CA LEU A 59 8.70 14.91 14.11
C LEU A 59 7.71 14.96 12.95
N GLU A 60 6.52 14.40 13.10
CA GLU A 60 5.43 14.49 12.13
C GLU A 60 4.71 15.85 12.20
N VAL A 61 4.45 16.35 13.40
CA VAL A 61 3.70 17.59 13.63
C VAL A 61 4.58 18.85 13.46
N ALA A 62 5.85 18.80 13.86
CA ALA A 62 6.73 19.97 13.84
C ALA A 62 6.93 20.61 12.45
N PRO A 63 7.15 19.87 11.34
CA PRO A 63 7.25 20.46 10.01
C PRO A 63 5.95 21.15 9.57
N LEU A 64 4.78 20.64 9.98
CA LEU A 64 3.48 21.23 9.68
C LEU A 64 3.31 22.56 10.42
N LEU A 65 3.60 22.57 11.73
CA LEU A 65 3.48 23.78 12.55
C LEU A 65 4.49 24.85 12.15
N THR A 66 5.75 24.47 11.94
CA THR A 66 6.80 25.41 11.52
C THR A 66 6.55 25.94 10.11
N GLY A 67 6.05 25.12 9.19
CA GLY A 67 5.64 25.55 7.85
C GLY A 67 4.46 26.51 7.90
N ALA A 68 3.43 26.21 8.69
CA ALA A 68 2.30 27.09 8.91
C ALA A 68 2.73 28.42 9.57
N ALA A 69 3.70 28.39 10.49
CA ALA A 69 4.25 29.58 11.13
C ALA A 69 5.01 30.50 10.16
N VAL A 70 5.72 29.93 9.17
CA VAL A 70 6.35 30.70 8.07
C VAL A 70 5.28 31.40 7.24
N VAL A 71 4.24 30.68 6.82
CA VAL A 71 3.11 31.25 6.05
C VAL A 71 2.42 32.34 6.85
N TRP A 72 2.16 32.07 8.13
CA TRP A 72 1.56 33.02 9.04
C TRP A 72 2.37 34.31 9.16
N ARG A 73 3.68 34.22 9.40
CA ARG A 73 4.55 35.39 9.52
C ARG A 73 4.58 36.18 8.21
N CYS A 74 4.64 35.48 7.08
CA CYS A 74 4.53 36.07 5.76
C CYS A 74 3.24 36.88 5.61
N VAL A 75 2.08 36.32 5.93
CA VAL A 75 0.81 37.04 5.72
C VAL A 75 0.58 38.12 6.77
N SER A 76 0.90 37.86 8.04
CA SER A 76 0.70 38.80 9.15
C SER A 76 1.54 40.08 9.04
N ALA A 77 2.69 40.05 8.38
CA ALA A 77 3.52 41.24 8.14
C ALA A 77 2.75 42.35 7.39
N ASP A 78 1.85 41.97 6.48
CA ASP A 78 0.97 42.90 5.73
C ASP A 78 -0.47 42.89 6.23
N SER A 79 -0.69 42.32 7.42
CA SER A 79 -2.00 42.39 8.05
C SER A 79 -2.40 43.87 8.16
N PRO A 80 -3.64 44.23 7.83
CA PRO A 80 -4.16 45.58 8.02
C PRO A 80 -4.14 46.07 9.48
N SER A 81 -3.76 45.20 10.43
CA SER A 81 -3.42 45.58 11.81
C SER A 81 -2.07 46.29 11.95
N ASN A 82 -1.25 46.31 10.89
CA ASN A 82 0.06 46.96 10.86
C ASN A 82 -0.07 48.26 10.05
N THR A 83 -0.19 49.39 10.74
CA THR A 83 -0.43 50.70 10.11
C THR A 83 0.76 51.20 9.30
N ASP A 84 1.97 50.71 9.59
CA ASP A 84 3.22 51.16 8.97
C ASP A 84 3.46 50.56 7.57
N THR A 85 2.86 49.43 7.23
CA THR A 85 3.00 48.80 5.90
C THR A 85 2.09 49.42 4.83
N PHE A 86 1.12 50.26 5.23
CA PHE A 86 0.21 50.94 4.30
C PHE A 86 0.90 51.99 3.42
N SER A 87 2.05 52.53 3.87
CA SER A 87 2.88 53.47 3.11
C SER A 87 3.86 52.76 2.16
N LEU A 88 4.37 51.58 2.55
CA LEU A 88 5.37 50.79 1.82
C LEU A 88 4.80 49.91 0.69
N THR A 89 3.51 49.55 0.74
CA THR A 89 2.85 48.64 -0.23
C THR A 89 2.26 49.34 -1.47
N ARG A 90 2.08 50.67 -1.43
CA ARG A 90 1.51 51.47 -2.53
C ARG A 90 2.26 51.41 -3.87
N PRO A 91 3.61 51.43 -3.94
CA PRO A 91 4.30 51.39 -5.24
C PRO A 91 4.30 49.99 -5.89
N VAL A 92 4.12 48.92 -5.11
CA VAL A 92 4.21 47.52 -5.58
C VAL A 92 2.87 47.03 -6.15
N GLY A 93 1.75 47.42 -5.54
CA GLY A 93 0.40 46.99 -5.92
C GLY A 93 -0.02 45.67 -5.24
N GLN A 94 -1.27 45.59 -4.80
CA GLN A 94 -1.78 44.50 -3.94
C GLN A 94 -1.75 43.12 -4.59
N ALA A 95 -2.02 43.04 -5.90
CA ALA A 95 -1.91 41.79 -6.65
C ALA A 95 -0.45 41.31 -6.75
N ALA A 96 0.50 42.22 -6.98
CA ALA A 96 1.92 41.88 -7.05
C ALA A 96 2.46 41.43 -5.68
N LEU A 97 1.97 42.04 -4.59
CA LEU A 97 2.29 41.61 -3.23
C LEU A 97 1.79 40.20 -2.95
N TRP A 98 0.53 39.90 -3.26
CA TRP A 98 -0.04 38.57 -3.07
C TRP A 98 0.72 37.51 -3.90
N CYS A 99 0.97 37.78 -5.18
CA CYS A 99 1.76 36.88 -6.03
C CYS A 99 3.21 36.72 -5.53
N GLY A 100 3.85 37.78 -5.03
CA GLY A 100 5.19 37.73 -4.45
C GLY A 100 5.26 36.85 -3.20
N LYS A 101 4.23 36.91 -2.35
CA LYS A 101 4.10 36.05 -1.16
C LYS A 101 3.81 34.61 -1.51
N LEU A 102 2.97 34.35 -2.51
CA LEU A 102 2.78 33.00 -3.02
C LEU A 102 4.07 32.43 -3.60
N LEU A 103 4.81 33.21 -4.37
CA LEU A 103 6.10 32.78 -4.90
C LEU A 103 7.10 32.48 -3.78
N PHE A 104 7.11 33.30 -2.71
CA PHE A 104 7.91 33.02 -1.52
C PHE A 104 7.45 31.73 -0.83
N VAL A 105 6.17 31.55 -0.51
CA VAL A 105 5.65 30.33 0.15
C VAL A 105 5.92 29.09 -0.71
N PHE A 106 5.75 29.20 -2.02
CA PHE A 106 6.05 28.11 -2.94
C PHE A 106 7.54 27.75 -2.90
N THR A 107 8.45 28.72 -3.01
CA THR A 107 9.90 28.47 -3.04
C THR A 107 10.50 28.11 -1.68
N ALA A 108 9.96 28.65 -0.59
CA ALA A 108 10.50 28.49 0.76
C ALA A 108 9.88 27.30 1.51
N VAL A 109 8.66 26.89 1.16
CA VAL A 109 7.92 25.81 1.87
C VAL A 109 7.52 24.68 0.92
N MET A 110 6.82 24.95 -0.19
CA MET A 110 6.32 23.85 -1.04
C MET A 110 7.43 23.13 -1.81
N LEU A 111 8.35 23.89 -2.41
CA LEU A 111 9.41 23.33 -3.25
C LEU A 111 10.36 22.45 -2.43
N PRO A 112 10.88 22.87 -1.25
CA PRO A 112 11.75 21.99 -0.49
C PRO A 112 11.01 20.79 0.10
N LEU A 113 9.72 20.93 0.46
CA LEU A 113 8.87 19.79 0.85
C LEU A 113 8.77 18.78 -0.29
N LEU A 114 8.48 19.25 -1.51
CA LEU A 114 8.44 18.41 -2.70
C LEU A 114 9.80 17.75 -2.99
N LEU A 115 10.91 18.46 -2.84
CA LEU A 115 12.26 17.93 -3.05
C LEU A 115 12.64 16.83 -2.05
N VAL A 116 12.25 16.97 -0.78
CA VAL A 116 12.52 15.94 0.21
C VAL A 116 11.60 14.73 0.05
N MET A 117 10.31 14.95 -0.20
CA MET A 117 9.37 13.85 -0.47
C MET A 117 9.77 13.08 -1.74
N SER A 118 10.15 13.80 -2.81
CA SER A 118 10.63 13.18 -4.06
C SER A 118 11.90 12.35 -3.89
N HIS A 119 12.76 12.67 -2.93
CA HIS A 119 13.89 11.82 -2.60
C HIS A 119 13.43 10.45 -2.07
N GLY A 120 12.35 10.42 -1.28
CA GLY A 120 11.75 9.18 -0.79
C GLY A 120 11.15 8.30 -1.89
N TRP A 121 10.76 8.87 -3.03
CA TRP A 121 10.17 8.13 -4.15
C TRP A 121 11.20 7.48 -5.08
N ARG A 122 12.49 7.72 -4.84
CA ARG A 122 13.57 7.09 -5.62
C ARG A 122 13.59 5.58 -5.37
N GLY A 123 13.86 4.81 -6.43
CA GLY A 123 13.90 3.35 -6.37
C GLY A 123 12.55 2.65 -6.50
N PHE A 124 11.45 3.40 -6.66
CA PHE A 124 10.10 2.83 -6.89
C PHE A 124 9.74 2.64 -8.37
N GLY A 125 10.67 2.84 -9.31
CA GLY A 125 10.41 2.61 -10.74
C GLY A 125 9.28 3.48 -11.32
N LEU A 126 9.02 4.65 -10.74
CA LEU A 126 7.88 5.49 -11.10
C LEU A 126 8.04 6.11 -12.50
N GLY A 127 6.99 6.03 -13.30
CA GLY A 127 6.88 6.72 -14.60
C GLY A 127 6.52 8.21 -14.46
N ALA A 128 6.63 8.96 -15.56
CA ALA A 128 6.39 10.42 -15.55
C ALA A 128 4.99 10.83 -15.02
N ALA A 129 3.95 10.09 -15.39
CA ALA A 129 2.59 10.33 -14.90
C ALA A 129 2.46 10.10 -13.39
N GLN A 130 3.14 9.08 -12.86
CA GLN A 130 3.12 8.76 -11.43
C GLN A 130 3.89 9.83 -10.63
N TRP A 131 5.05 10.27 -11.14
CA TRP A 131 5.78 11.42 -10.59
C TRP A 131 4.92 12.69 -10.53
N ALA A 132 4.17 12.98 -11.61
CA ALA A 132 3.27 14.13 -11.65
C ALA A 132 2.12 14.00 -10.64
N ALA A 133 1.51 12.82 -10.51
CA ALA A 133 0.43 12.56 -9.56
C ALA A 133 0.89 12.74 -8.11
N MET A 134 2.03 12.16 -7.73
CA MET A 134 2.58 12.33 -6.37
C MET A 134 2.97 13.78 -6.08
N SER A 135 3.60 14.45 -7.05
CA SER A 135 3.93 15.87 -6.92
C SER A 135 2.67 16.71 -6.73
N GLY A 136 1.63 16.44 -7.52
CA GLY A 136 0.32 17.09 -7.40
C GLY A 136 -0.32 16.85 -6.03
N ALA A 137 -0.24 15.62 -5.50
CA ALA A 137 -0.77 15.28 -4.18
C ALA A 137 -0.04 16.01 -3.03
N VAL A 138 1.29 16.10 -3.09
CA VAL A 138 2.09 16.89 -2.12
C VAL A 138 1.76 18.37 -2.21
N LEU A 139 1.70 18.91 -3.43
CA LEU A 139 1.38 20.32 -3.66
C LEU A 139 -0.05 20.66 -3.21
N LEU A 140 -1.01 19.75 -3.39
CA LEU A 140 -2.37 19.94 -2.91
C LEU A 140 -2.44 19.91 -1.38
N ALA A 141 -1.81 18.93 -0.72
CA ALA A 141 -1.80 18.82 0.73
C ALA A 141 -1.09 20.01 1.40
N GLY A 142 0.12 20.33 0.96
CA GLY A 142 0.86 21.49 1.46
C GLY A 142 0.19 22.82 1.09
N GLY A 143 -0.39 22.89 -0.11
CA GLY A 143 -1.14 24.05 -0.60
C GLY A 143 -2.39 24.33 0.24
N LEU A 144 -3.15 23.29 0.62
CA LEU A 144 -4.31 23.42 1.51
C LEU A 144 -3.92 24.01 2.87
N LEU A 145 -2.85 23.50 3.48
CA LEU A 145 -2.35 24.01 4.75
C LEU A 145 -1.94 25.47 4.64
N CYS A 146 -1.22 25.83 3.57
CA CYS A 146 -0.80 27.21 3.34
C CYS A 146 -1.96 28.14 3.02
N ALA A 147 -2.93 27.69 2.21
CA ALA A 147 -4.11 28.47 1.86
C ALA A 147 -5.02 28.67 3.07
N LEU A 148 -5.15 27.67 3.95
CA LEU A 148 -5.88 27.78 5.20
C LEU A 148 -5.19 28.77 6.16
N ALA A 149 -3.89 28.57 6.42
CA ALA A 149 -3.11 29.47 7.28
C ALA A 149 -3.12 30.90 6.74
N GLY A 150 -2.93 31.08 5.43
CA GLY A 150 -2.96 32.38 4.75
C GLY A 150 -4.35 33.03 4.73
N GLY A 151 -5.40 32.25 4.50
CA GLY A 151 -6.78 32.73 4.52
C GLY A 151 -7.22 33.19 5.91
N ILE A 152 -6.94 32.39 6.95
CA ILE A 152 -7.26 32.74 8.34
C ILE A 152 -6.49 33.98 8.79
N THR A 153 -5.20 34.06 8.49
CA THR A 153 -4.37 35.22 8.86
C THR A 153 -4.79 36.49 8.14
N ALA A 154 -5.17 36.41 6.86
CA ALA A 154 -5.63 37.56 6.09
C ALA A 154 -6.97 38.14 6.59
N LEU A 155 -7.79 37.34 7.30
CA LEU A 155 -9.07 37.77 7.85
C LEU A 155 -8.95 38.57 9.15
N ALA A 156 -7.86 38.39 9.89
CA ALA A 156 -7.70 38.99 11.20
C ALA A 156 -7.49 40.52 11.10
N SER A 157 -8.16 41.29 11.96
CA SER A 157 -8.04 42.75 11.97
C SER A 157 -7.05 43.29 13.01
N THR A 158 -6.63 42.45 13.96
CA THR A 158 -5.66 42.78 15.02
C THR A 158 -4.71 41.62 15.30
N SER A 159 -3.49 41.89 15.77
CA SER A 159 -2.52 40.85 16.15
C SER A 159 -3.04 39.89 17.24
N ARG A 160 -3.93 40.36 18.12
CA ARG A 160 -4.61 39.51 19.11
C ARG A 160 -5.65 38.58 18.49
N GLN A 161 -6.41 39.06 17.51
CA GLN A 161 -7.35 38.21 16.74
C GLN A 161 -6.63 37.19 15.88
N VAL A 162 -5.47 37.57 15.32
CA VAL A 162 -4.58 36.66 14.60
C VAL A 162 -4.30 35.47 15.53
N ILE A 163 -3.69 35.69 16.71
CA ILE A 163 -3.39 34.63 17.71
C ILE A 163 -4.64 33.83 18.12
N ALA A 164 -5.76 34.50 18.42
CA ALA A 164 -7.00 33.83 18.80
C ALA A 164 -7.54 32.90 17.70
N LEU A 165 -7.43 33.31 16.43
CA LEU A 165 -7.81 32.50 15.28
C LEU A 165 -6.86 31.32 15.04
N ALA A 166 -5.54 31.46 15.30
CA ALA A 166 -4.64 30.30 15.30
C ALA A 166 -5.01 29.29 16.37
N VAL A 167 -5.26 29.74 17.59
CA VAL A 167 -5.64 28.86 18.71
C VAL A 167 -6.95 28.16 18.39
N LEU A 168 -7.96 28.89 17.88
CA LEU A 168 -9.23 28.30 17.43
C LEU A 168 -9.06 27.31 16.27
N ALA A 169 -8.18 27.60 15.31
CA ALA A 169 -7.89 26.68 14.21
C ALA A 169 -7.18 25.40 14.70
N LEU A 170 -6.28 25.52 15.68
CA LEU A 170 -5.55 24.40 16.26
C LEU A 170 -6.46 23.53 17.14
N VAL A 171 -7.32 24.15 17.95
CA VAL A 171 -8.37 23.47 18.73
C VAL A 171 -9.39 22.83 17.78
N GLY A 172 -9.83 23.55 16.74
CA GLY A 172 -10.76 23.03 15.74
C GLY A 172 -10.19 21.84 14.97
N ALA A 173 -8.91 21.89 14.57
CA ALA A 173 -8.23 20.76 13.96
C ALA A 173 -8.11 19.56 14.92
N GLY A 174 -7.78 19.81 16.20
CA GLY A 174 -7.73 18.76 17.22
C GLY A 174 -9.08 18.11 17.49
N VAL A 175 -10.15 18.89 17.60
CA VAL A 175 -11.53 18.39 17.74
C VAL A 175 -11.97 17.62 16.50
N TRP A 176 -11.66 18.12 15.30
CA TRP A 176 -11.96 17.45 14.04
C TRP A 176 -11.26 16.10 13.91
N LEU A 177 -9.97 16.03 14.25
CA LEU A 177 -9.21 14.78 14.28
C LEU A 177 -9.79 13.79 15.30
N ALA A 178 -10.11 14.25 16.52
CA ALA A 178 -10.73 13.41 17.55
C ALA A 178 -12.16 12.93 17.17
N MET A 179 -12.92 13.73 16.43
CA MET A 179 -14.21 13.32 15.87
C MET A 179 -14.05 12.31 14.73
N GLN A 180 -13.05 12.50 13.86
CA GLN A 180 -12.72 11.51 12.82
C GLN A 180 -12.28 10.18 13.44
N GLU A 181 -11.49 10.18 14.50
CA GLU A 181 -11.12 8.96 15.23
C GLU A 181 -12.35 8.24 15.81
N ARG A 182 -13.27 8.98 16.46
CA ARG A 182 -14.53 8.39 16.98
C ARG A 182 -15.47 7.90 15.89
N TRP A 183 -15.47 8.49 14.71
CA TRP A 183 -16.33 8.11 13.58
C TRP A 183 -15.68 7.05 12.68
N ALA A 184 -14.39 6.77 12.89
CA ALA A 184 -13.63 5.71 12.23
C ALA A 184 -13.72 4.35 12.94
N GLU A 185 -14.51 4.24 14.02
CA GLU A 185 -14.99 2.95 14.55
C GLU A 185 -16.32 2.49 13.89
N PRO A 186 -16.37 2.17 12.58
CA PRO A 186 -17.28 1.13 12.12
C PRO A 186 -16.58 -0.23 12.22
N GLU A 187 -17.27 -1.20 12.79
CA GLU A 187 -16.99 -2.61 12.59
C GLU A 187 -16.84 -2.89 11.08
N SER A 188 -15.59 -2.96 10.59
CA SER A 188 -15.20 -3.25 9.21
C SER A 188 -15.66 -2.24 8.13
N ILE A 189 -14.98 -1.10 8.02
CA ILE A 189 -15.00 -0.33 6.76
C ILE A 189 -14.53 -1.27 5.63
N THR A 190 -15.38 -1.52 4.64
CA THR A 190 -14.99 -2.33 3.49
C THR A 190 -13.96 -1.56 2.64
N PRO A 191 -13.02 -2.23 1.97
CA PRO A 191 -12.02 -1.57 1.13
C PRO A 191 -12.66 -0.70 0.02
N GLU A 192 -13.84 -1.07 -0.45
CA GLU A 192 -14.62 -0.30 -1.43
C GLU A 192 -15.12 1.02 -0.84
N THR A 193 -15.63 1.00 0.40
CA THR A 193 -16.07 2.22 1.10
C THR A 193 -14.90 3.16 1.34
N GLN A 194 -13.71 2.62 1.64
CA GLN A 194 -12.48 3.40 1.80
C GLN A 194 -12.07 4.09 0.49
N ARG A 195 -12.17 3.41 -0.65
CA ARG A 195 -11.87 4.00 -1.98
C ARG A 195 -12.84 5.11 -2.37
N VAL A 196 -14.14 4.92 -2.15
CA VAL A 196 -15.16 5.96 -2.38
C VAL A 196 -14.85 7.21 -1.55
N ARG A 197 -14.47 7.04 -0.28
CA ARG A 197 -14.07 8.14 0.60
C ARG A 197 -12.81 8.85 0.11
N LEU A 198 -11.82 8.12 -0.41
CA LEU A 198 -10.61 8.71 -1.00
C LEU A 198 -10.95 9.55 -2.24
N CYS A 199 -11.78 9.03 -3.15
CA CYS A 199 -12.26 9.77 -4.32
C CYS A 199 -12.98 11.07 -3.94
N GLY A 200 -13.90 11.00 -2.97
CA GLY A 200 -14.62 12.17 -2.46
C GLY A 200 -13.70 13.17 -1.76
N GLY A 201 -12.73 12.66 -0.97
CA GLY A 201 -11.73 13.46 -0.26
C GLY A 201 -10.81 14.23 -1.20
N LEU A 202 -10.36 13.63 -2.30
CA LEU A 202 -9.53 14.32 -3.31
C LEU A 202 -10.29 15.45 -4.00
N VAL A 203 -11.53 15.20 -4.45
CA VAL A 203 -12.37 16.24 -5.09
C VAL A 203 -12.66 17.37 -4.11
N ALA A 204 -13.04 17.02 -2.88
CA ALA A 204 -13.24 17.99 -1.80
C ALA A 204 -11.98 18.79 -1.51
N GLY A 205 -10.81 18.15 -1.50
CA GLY A 205 -9.52 18.80 -1.30
C GLY A 205 -9.19 19.82 -2.40
N VAL A 206 -9.42 19.50 -3.67
CA VAL A 206 -9.22 20.44 -4.79
C VAL A 206 -10.15 21.64 -4.68
N LEU A 207 -11.43 21.41 -4.38
CA LEU A 207 -12.41 22.49 -4.18
C LEU A 207 -12.06 23.35 -2.96
N ALA A 208 -11.64 22.72 -1.86
CA ALA A 208 -11.21 23.39 -0.66
C ALA A 208 -9.99 24.29 -0.94
N PHE A 209 -9.00 23.78 -1.69
CA PHE A 209 -7.81 24.54 -2.04
C PHE A 209 -8.16 25.77 -2.88
N ALA A 210 -8.96 25.59 -3.94
CA ALA A 210 -9.39 26.68 -4.80
C ALA A 210 -10.18 27.75 -4.03
N GLY A 211 -11.11 27.33 -3.16
CA GLY A 211 -11.90 28.25 -2.34
C GLY A 211 -11.07 28.97 -1.28
N LEU A 212 -10.15 28.29 -0.58
CA LEU A 212 -9.26 28.93 0.39
C LEU A 212 -8.32 29.95 -0.27
N MET A 213 -7.79 29.63 -1.44
CA MET A 213 -6.98 30.56 -2.25
C MET A 213 -7.81 31.77 -2.69
N ALA A 214 -9.05 31.57 -3.13
CA ALA A 214 -9.97 32.64 -3.48
C ALA A 214 -10.35 33.50 -2.26
N ALA A 215 -10.49 32.91 -1.07
CA ALA A 215 -10.76 33.61 0.18
C ALA A 215 -9.57 34.49 0.57
N TRP A 216 -8.35 33.94 0.50
CA TRP A 216 -7.13 34.69 0.73
C TRP A 216 -7.01 35.87 -0.25
N TRP A 217 -7.20 35.62 -1.56
CA TRP A 217 -7.22 36.68 -2.57
C TRP A 217 -8.24 37.76 -2.25
N CYS A 218 -9.49 37.38 -1.93
CA CYS A 218 -10.57 38.32 -1.60
C CYS A 218 -10.28 39.16 -0.34
N ALA A 219 -9.56 38.59 0.63
CA ALA A 219 -9.16 39.30 1.84
C ALA A 219 -8.04 40.31 1.58
N THR A 220 -7.09 40.00 0.68
CA THR A 220 -5.89 40.83 0.47
C THR A 220 -6.02 41.84 -0.66
N VAL A 221 -6.64 41.47 -1.79
CA VAL A 221 -6.70 42.29 -3.01
C VAL A 221 -7.93 43.22 -3.01
N PRO A 222 -9.18 42.75 -3.16
CA PRO A 222 -10.33 43.64 -3.08
C PRO A 222 -10.68 44.03 -1.62
N ARG A 223 -10.01 43.46 -0.62
CA ARG A 223 -10.17 43.75 0.82
C ARG A 223 -11.60 43.55 1.36
N ARG A 224 -12.34 42.61 0.78
CA ARG A 224 -13.74 42.31 1.17
C ARG A 224 -13.76 41.21 2.24
N ARG A 225 -13.36 41.55 3.47
CA ARG A 225 -13.18 40.57 4.57
C ARG A 225 -14.43 39.75 4.88
N PHE A 226 -15.61 40.37 4.90
CA PHE A 226 -16.85 39.64 5.12
C PHE A 226 -17.09 38.57 4.03
N ARG A 227 -16.90 38.94 2.76
CA ARG A 227 -17.03 37.99 1.65
C ARG A 227 -15.97 36.89 1.70
N ALA A 228 -14.74 37.25 2.07
CA ALA A 228 -13.66 36.28 2.25
C ALA A 228 -13.95 35.30 3.40
N ALA A 229 -14.50 35.78 4.53
CA ALA A 229 -14.89 34.94 5.66
C ALA A 229 -16.05 34.00 5.30
N CYS A 230 -17.08 34.52 4.64
CA CYS A 230 -18.18 33.70 4.11
C CYS A 230 -17.66 32.65 3.12
N LEU A 231 -16.75 33.03 2.22
CA LEU A 231 -16.20 32.12 1.22
C LEU A 231 -15.32 31.04 1.86
N LEU A 232 -14.50 31.38 2.85
CA LEU A 232 -13.72 30.41 3.64
C LEU A 232 -14.63 29.42 4.36
N LEU A 233 -15.63 29.90 5.11
CA LEU A 233 -16.58 29.05 5.83
C LEU A 233 -17.40 28.18 4.89
N ALA A 234 -17.95 28.76 3.82
CA ALA A 234 -18.73 28.03 2.83
C ALA A 234 -17.88 26.96 2.14
N THR A 235 -16.63 27.26 1.81
CA THR A 235 -15.71 26.31 1.19
C THR A 235 -15.41 25.14 2.11
N LEU A 236 -15.13 25.40 3.39
CA LEU A 236 -14.91 24.34 4.38
C LEU A 236 -16.16 23.46 4.55
N LEU A 237 -17.34 24.06 4.70
CA LEU A 237 -18.60 23.31 4.85
C LEU A 237 -18.96 22.50 3.60
N ILE A 238 -18.90 23.12 2.42
CA ILE A 238 -19.24 22.47 1.14
C ILE A 238 -18.25 21.34 0.84
N SER A 239 -16.95 21.55 1.03
CA SER A 239 -15.96 20.50 0.81
C SER A 239 -16.16 19.29 1.74
N THR A 240 -16.46 19.51 3.03
CA THR A 240 -16.79 18.42 3.95
C THR A 240 -18.07 17.68 3.55
N TRP A 241 -19.08 18.42 3.09
CA TRP A 241 -20.37 17.86 2.65
C TRP A 241 -20.21 17.01 1.38
N ILE A 242 -19.43 17.51 0.40
CA ILE A 242 -19.08 16.77 -0.82
C ILE A 242 -18.34 15.48 -0.48
N ALA A 243 -17.34 15.53 0.41
CA ALA A 243 -16.58 14.34 0.80
C ALA A 243 -17.47 13.25 1.42
N GLN A 244 -18.53 13.63 2.15
CA GLN A 244 -19.45 12.69 2.81
C GLN A 244 -20.51 12.12 1.87
N ILE A 245 -21.00 12.90 0.92
CA ILE A 245 -22.08 12.49 0.01
C ILE A 245 -21.55 11.83 -1.25
N TRP A 246 -20.24 11.90 -1.51
CA TRP A 246 -19.62 11.26 -2.65
C TRP A 246 -19.87 9.75 -2.65
N ARG A 247 -20.40 9.23 -3.77
CA ARG A 247 -20.68 7.80 -3.95
C ARG A 247 -19.92 7.18 -5.11
N THR A 248 -19.24 7.99 -5.91
CA THR A 248 -18.67 7.56 -7.19
C THR A 248 -17.22 7.13 -7.02
N GLU A 249 -16.93 5.85 -7.16
CA GLU A 249 -15.55 5.34 -7.24
C GLU A 249 -15.04 5.42 -8.69
N TRP A 250 -14.50 6.59 -9.06
CA TRP A 250 -13.89 6.78 -10.39
C TRP A 250 -12.46 6.22 -10.47
N LEU A 251 -11.89 5.78 -9.34
CA LEU A 251 -10.61 5.06 -9.28
C LEU A 251 -10.79 3.53 -9.39
N THR A 252 -11.99 3.05 -9.72
CA THR A 252 -12.26 1.61 -9.91
C THR A 252 -11.39 1.06 -11.02
N ARG A 253 -10.47 0.17 -10.63
CA ARG A 253 -9.63 -0.54 -11.60
C ARG A 253 -10.43 -1.70 -12.20
N PRO A 254 -10.25 -1.99 -13.50
CA PRO A 254 -10.87 -3.15 -14.13
C PRO A 254 -10.31 -4.45 -13.53
N GLU A 255 -11.11 -5.50 -13.54
CA GLU A 255 -10.65 -6.85 -13.22
C GLU A 255 -9.72 -7.37 -14.32
N GLN A 256 -8.63 -8.02 -13.93
CA GLN A 256 -7.73 -8.66 -14.88
C GLN A 256 -8.29 -10.02 -15.29
N LYS A 257 -8.70 -10.14 -16.56
CA LYS A 257 -9.02 -11.45 -17.14
C LYS A 257 -7.75 -12.11 -17.64
N TYR A 258 -7.62 -13.42 -17.41
CA TYR A 258 -6.49 -14.18 -17.89
C TYR A 258 -6.44 -14.18 -19.43
N ALA A 259 -5.32 -13.77 -20.03
CA ALA A 259 -5.23 -13.53 -21.47
C ALA A 259 -5.32 -14.81 -22.32
N ASN A 260 -4.83 -15.95 -21.83
CA ASN A 260 -4.78 -17.21 -22.59
C ASN A 260 -5.93 -18.18 -22.23
N THR A 261 -7.13 -17.66 -21.95
CA THR A 261 -8.29 -18.50 -21.58
C THR A 261 -8.59 -19.60 -22.59
N SER A 262 -8.37 -19.37 -23.89
CA SER A 262 -8.64 -20.34 -24.96
C SER A 262 -7.78 -21.60 -24.92
N LYS A 263 -6.62 -21.54 -24.26
CA LYS A 263 -5.72 -22.70 -24.11
C LYS A 263 -6.10 -23.55 -22.89
N LEU A 264 -6.84 -22.99 -21.95
CA LEU A 264 -7.18 -23.64 -20.69
C LEU A 264 -8.39 -24.55 -20.85
N ALA A 265 -8.26 -25.78 -20.36
CA ALA A 265 -9.34 -26.74 -20.34
C ALA A 265 -9.33 -27.56 -19.05
N LEU A 266 -10.53 -27.87 -18.54
CA LEU A 266 -10.71 -28.79 -17.42
C LEU A 266 -10.76 -30.23 -17.92
N LYS A 267 -9.96 -31.09 -17.29
CA LYS A 267 -10.02 -32.55 -17.42
C LYS A 267 -10.65 -33.14 -16.16
N PHE A 268 -11.59 -34.04 -16.35
CA PHE A 268 -12.34 -34.70 -15.28
C PHE A 268 -11.92 -36.18 -15.17
N GLY A 269 -12.00 -36.73 -13.96
CA GLY A 269 -11.62 -38.10 -13.65
C GLY A 269 -10.13 -38.27 -13.29
N LYS A 270 -9.80 -39.44 -12.73
CA LYS A 270 -8.44 -39.80 -12.31
C LYS A 270 -7.51 -39.88 -13.53
N ALA A 271 -6.27 -39.41 -13.36
CA ALA A 271 -5.24 -39.54 -14.39
C ALA A 271 -4.92 -41.03 -14.62
N GLY A 272 -5.14 -41.51 -15.84
CA GLY A 272 -4.69 -42.83 -16.27
C GLY A 272 -3.23 -42.82 -16.71
N PRO A 273 -2.53 -43.97 -16.70
CA PRO A 273 -1.13 -44.07 -17.12
C PRO A 273 -0.90 -43.74 -18.62
N THR A 274 -1.96 -43.70 -19.42
CA THR A 274 -1.94 -43.37 -20.86
C THR A 274 -2.17 -41.88 -21.16
N ASP A 275 -2.44 -41.05 -20.15
CA ASP A 275 -2.71 -39.63 -20.33
C ASP A 275 -1.41 -38.86 -20.63
N LYS A 276 -1.17 -38.58 -21.92
CA LYS A 276 0.05 -37.90 -22.41
C LYS A 276 0.23 -36.49 -21.84
N THR A 277 -0.83 -35.86 -21.33
CA THR A 277 -0.80 -34.52 -20.73
C THR A 277 -1.62 -34.50 -19.45
N PRO A 278 -1.07 -34.98 -18.31
CA PRO A 278 -1.86 -35.16 -17.09
C PRO A 278 -2.45 -33.86 -16.53
N GLY A 279 -1.97 -32.68 -16.93
CA GLY A 279 -2.43 -31.39 -16.43
C GLY A 279 -2.03 -31.16 -14.97
N ARG A 280 -2.24 -29.95 -14.45
CA ARG A 280 -2.05 -29.65 -13.02
C ARG A 280 -3.31 -30.03 -12.26
N GLY A 281 -3.17 -30.86 -11.22
CA GLY A 281 -4.32 -31.30 -10.43
C GLY A 281 -4.84 -30.21 -9.51
N LEU A 282 -6.14 -29.88 -9.63
CA LEU A 282 -6.85 -29.14 -8.59
C LEU A 282 -7.26 -30.10 -7.47
N TRP A 283 -7.82 -31.24 -7.85
CA TRP A 283 -8.03 -32.41 -6.99
C TRP A 283 -7.61 -33.67 -7.77
N PRO A 284 -7.54 -34.85 -7.13
CA PRO A 284 -7.18 -36.09 -7.85
C PRO A 284 -8.05 -36.40 -9.07
N THR A 285 -9.27 -35.87 -9.11
CA THR A 285 -10.30 -36.07 -10.14
C THR A 285 -10.61 -34.83 -10.98
N LEU A 286 -10.02 -33.68 -10.66
CA LEU A 286 -10.21 -32.42 -11.39
C LEU A 286 -8.86 -31.81 -11.72
N ARG A 287 -8.54 -31.69 -13.00
CA ARG A 287 -7.21 -31.29 -13.47
C ARG A 287 -7.35 -30.17 -14.50
N LEU A 288 -6.41 -29.24 -14.50
CA LEU A 288 -6.36 -28.11 -15.43
C LEU A 288 -5.22 -28.32 -16.42
N THR A 289 -5.50 -28.20 -17.71
CA THR A 289 -4.51 -28.25 -18.80
C THR A 289 -4.39 -26.90 -19.48
N GLY A 290 -3.25 -26.64 -20.13
CA GLY A 290 -3.03 -25.42 -20.92
C GLY A 290 -2.33 -24.27 -20.18
N LEU A 291 -1.96 -24.47 -18.92
CA LEU A 291 -1.15 -23.52 -18.16
C LEU A 291 0.27 -23.41 -18.72
N GLY A 292 0.82 -22.22 -18.64
CA GLY A 292 2.21 -21.92 -18.91
C GLY A 292 3.18 -22.68 -18.00
N LYS A 293 4.47 -22.60 -18.35
CA LYS A 293 5.53 -23.33 -17.66
C LYS A 293 5.59 -22.98 -16.17
N ASP A 294 5.49 -21.69 -15.85
CA ASP A 294 5.73 -21.16 -14.50
C ASP A 294 4.42 -20.63 -13.87
N GLU A 295 3.28 -20.93 -14.50
CA GLU A 295 1.95 -20.49 -14.06
C GLU A 295 1.27 -21.47 -13.11
N VAL A 296 0.91 -21.03 -11.92
CA VAL A 296 0.21 -21.75 -10.86
C VAL A 296 -1.20 -21.22 -10.72
N VAL A 297 -2.09 -22.02 -10.13
CA VAL A 297 -3.49 -21.64 -9.97
C VAL A 297 -3.96 -21.88 -8.54
N SER A 298 -4.69 -20.90 -8.01
CA SER A 298 -5.36 -20.99 -6.72
C SER A 298 -6.87 -20.85 -6.89
N ILE A 299 -7.63 -21.57 -6.06
CA ILE A 299 -9.09 -21.51 -6.06
C ILE A 299 -9.53 -20.31 -5.24
N VAL A 300 -10.12 -19.32 -5.92
CA VAL A 300 -10.68 -18.15 -5.24
C VAL A 300 -12.04 -18.52 -4.68
N GLU A 301 -12.89 -19.13 -5.50
CA GLU A 301 -14.25 -19.55 -5.12
C GLU A 301 -14.63 -20.85 -5.82
N PHE A 302 -15.18 -21.79 -5.07
CA PHE A 302 -15.78 -23.02 -5.59
C PHE A 302 -17.06 -23.35 -4.82
N ALA A 303 -18.19 -23.36 -5.52
CA ALA A 303 -19.52 -23.57 -4.94
C ALA A 303 -20.57 -23.90 -6.02
N PRO A 304 -21.73 -24.47 -5.64
CA PRO A 304 -22.85 -24.66 -6.55
C PRO A 304 -23.50 -23.31 -6.91
N VAL A 305 -23.98 -23.19 -8.14
CA VAL A 305 -24.79 -22.05 -8.60
C VAL A 305 -26.23 -22.27 -8.15
N ARG A 306 -26.83 -21.26 -7.52
CA ARG A 306 -28.25 -21.24 -7.16
C ARG A 306 -28.91 -20.09 -7.91
N GLU A 307 -30.01 -20.38 -8.61
CA GLU A 307 -30.63 -19.45 -9.58
C GLU A 307 -31.14 -18.13 -8.95
N ASN A 308 -31.30 -18.08 -7.63
CA ASN A 308 -31.83 -16.91 -6.90
C ASN A 308 -30.86 -16.32 -5.86
N GLU A 309 -29.58 -16.73 -5.86
CA GLU A 309 -28.57 -16.20 -4.93
C GLU A 309 -27.43 -15.50 -5.68
N SER A 310 -26.85 -14.47 -5.07
CA SER A 310 -25.66 -13.82 -5.60
C SER A 310 -24.47 -14.78 -5.59
N TRP A 311 -23.74 -14.81 -6.71
CA TRP A 311 -22.48 -15.54 -6.79
C TRP A 311 -21.33 -14.68 -6.27
N PRO A 312 -20.44 -15.20 -5.40
CA PRO A 312 -20.45 -16.54 -4.77
C PRO A 312 -21.41 -16.65 -3.57
N PRO A 313 -21.98 -17.85 -3.30
CA PRO A 313 -22.81 -18.09 -2.11
C PRO A 313 -21.97 -18.12 -0.83
N GLU A 314 -22.63 -17.89 0.31
CA GLU A 314 -22.01 -18.03 1.63
C GLU A 314 -21.55 -19.48 1.86
N GLY A 315 -20.30 -19.65 2.31
CA GLY A 315 -19.71 -20.97 2.56
C GLY A 315 -18.88 -21.53 1.41
N SER A 316 -18.74 -20.79 0.29
CA SER A 316 -17.86 -21.18 -0.83
C SER A 316 -16.45 -21.57 -0.37
N HIS A 317 -15.88 -22.55 -1.06
CA HIS A 317 -14.51 -22.99 -0.81
C HIS A 317 -13.51 -22.06 -1.49
N THR A 318 -12.39 -21.83 -0.81
CA THR A 318 -11.28 -21.00 -1.28
C THR A 318 -9.98 -21.56 -0.71
N ASP A 319 -8.91 -21.42 -1.49
CA ASP A 319 -7.54 -21.72 -1.08
C ASP A 319 -6.96 -20.60 -0.19
N LEU A 320 -7.60 -19.42 -0.16
CA LEU A 320 -7.10 -18.26 0.57
C LEU A 320 -7.32 -18.43 2.08
N PRO A 321 -6.29 -18.20 2.93
CA PRO A 321 -6.39 -18.34 4.37
C PRO A 321 -7.41 -17.34 4.96
N SER A 322 -7.94 -17.66 6.14
CA SER A 322 -8.81 -16.74 6.86
C SER A 322 -7.99 -15.58 7.44
N ASP A 323 -8.37 -14.34 7.14
CA ASP A 323 -7.78 -13.09 7.65
C ASP A 323 -7.82 -12.93 9.19
N GLU A 324 -8.30 -13.92 9.94
CA GLU A 324 -8.47 -13.88 11.39
C GLU A 324 -7.13 -13.81 12.13
N ARG A 325 -6.09 -14.47 11.61
CA ARG A 325 -4.72 -14.41 12.16
C ARG A 325 -3.84 -13.68 11.15
N SER A 326 -3.34 -12.52 11.53
CA SER A 326 -2.67 -11.55 10.66
C SER A 326 -1.33 -11.99 10.06
N HIS A 327 -1.01 -13.28 9.93
CA HIS A 327 0.34 -13.77 9.57
C HIS A 327 0.36 -14.91 8.54
N SER A 328 -0.73 -15.14 7.79
CA SER A 328 -0.83 -16.30 6.89
C SER A 328 -0.44 -15.95 5.44
N SER A 329 0.62 -16.60 4.96
CA SER A 329 0.99 -16.68 3.54
C SER A 329 -0.10 -17.41 2.76
N TRP A 330 -0.64 -16.87 1.67
CA TRP A 330 -1.64 -17.60 0.87
C TRP A 330 -1.01 -18.59 -0.13
N LEU A 331 0.31 -18.51 -0.31
CA LEU A 331 1.08 -19.49 -1.08
C LEU A 331 0.89 -20.92 -0.53
N HIS A 332 0.90 -21.89 -1.43
CA HIS A 332 0.74 -23.32 -1.16
C HIS A 332 1.72 -24.15 -2.00
N HIS A 333 1.85 -25.44 -1.70
CA HIS A 333 2.83 -26.37 -2.30
C HIS A 333 2.90 -26.41 -3.83
N ASP A 334 1.80 -26.11 -4.53
CA ASP A 334 1.86 -26.05 -6.00
C ASP A 334 2.68 -24.87 -6.52
N HIS A 335 2.85 -23.82 -5.72
CA HIS A 335 3.76 -22.72 -6.02
C HIS A 335 5.21 -23.17 -5.88
N THR A 336 5.56 -23.87 -4.80
CA THR A 336 6.89 -24.49 -4.65
C THR A 336 7.18 -25.45 -5.81
N ARG A 337 6.22 -26.29 -6.19
CA ARG A 337 6.36 -27.22 -7.33
C ARG A 337 6.60 -26.54 -8.67
N ALA A 338 6.11 -25.32 -8.87
CA ALA A 338 6.43 -24.57 -10.08
C ALA A 338 7.91 -24.20 -10.13
N LEU A 339 8.51 -23.89 -8.97
CA LEU A 339 9.93 -23.56 -8.85
C LEU A 339 10.84 -24.76 -9.17
N PHE A 340 10.37 -26.01 -8.96
CA PHE A 340 11.16 -27.22 -9.22
C PHE A 340 11.71 -27.29 -10.65
N LYS A 341 10.99 -26.71 -11.62
CA LYS A 341 11.36 -26.71 -13.04
C LYS A 341 12.58 -25.83 -13.36
N HIS A 342 13.00 -25.00 -12.40
CA HIS A 342 14.15 -24.11 -12.54
C HIS A 342 15.42 -24.70 -11.92
N SER A 343 15.34 -25.89 -11.33
CA SER A 343 16.48 -26.60 -10.73
C SER A 343 16.64 -27.99 -11.35
N PRO A 344 17.83 -28.61 -11.24
CA PRO A 344 18.06 -29.96 -11.70
C PRO A 344 17.05 -30.95 -11.10
N ALA A 345 16.62 -31.96 -11.86
CA ALA A 345 15.62 -32.95 -11.41
C ALA A 345 16.07 -33.80 -10.20
N THR A 346 17.37 -33.77 -9.87
CA THR A 346 17.96 -34.46 -8.71
C THR A 346 17.99 -33.60 -7.44
N THR A 347 17.50 -32.36 -7.52
CA THR A 347 17.52 -31.42 -6.39
C THR A 347 16.41 -31.79 -5.40
N LEU A 348 16.78 -31.91 -4.14
CA LEU A 348 15.85 -32.06 -3.03
C LEU A 348 15.21 -30.72 -2.72
N TRP A 349 13.91 -30.70 -2.42
CA TRP A 349 13.18 -29.48 -2.10
C TRP A 349 12.53 -29.60 -0.74
N ARG A 350 12.72 -28.55 0.07
CA ARG A 350 12.07 -28.36 1.35
C ARG A 350 11.29 -27.05 1.31
N ASP A 351 10.05 -27.05 1.76
CA ASP A 351 9.25 -25.84 1.89
C ASP A 351 8.90 -25.51 3.34
N HIS A 352 8.97 -24.22 3.63
CA HIS A 352 8.62 -23.60 4.91
C HIS A 352 7.57 -22.53 4.64
N ILE A 353 6.34 -22.97 4.40
CA ILE A 353 5.19 -22.10 4.20
C ILE A 353 4.63 -21.71 5.58
N ARG A 354 4.69 -20.42 5.94
CA ARG A 354 4.15 -19.88 7.21
C ARG A 354 2.61 -19.85 7.16
N ASN A 355 1.98 -20.98 7.45
CA ASN A 355 0.54 -21.11 7.71
C ASN A 355 0.31 -21.87 9.01
N ASP A 356 -0.29 -21.20 10.01
CA ASP A 356 -0.51 -21.67 11.40
C ASP A 356 -1.50 -22.85 11.57
N ALA A 357 -1.81 -23.56 10.49
CA ALA A 357 -2.59 -24.78 10.51
C ALA A 357 -2.05 -25.64 9.39
N VAL A 358 -1.87 -26.95 9.64
CA VAL A 358 -2.08 -28.18 8.81
C VAL A 358 -2.42 -28.02 7.30
N TYR A 359 -2.00 -26.95 6.64
CA TYR A 359 -2.44 -26.47 5.34
C TYR A 359 -1.30 -26.74 4.35
N ASN A 360 -1.01 -28.03 4.20
CA ASN A 360 -0.04 -28.56 3.23
C ASN A 360 -0.72 -28.93 1.90
N GLY A 361 -1.83 -28.27 1.56
CA GLY A 361 -2.59 -28.56 0.36
C GLY A 361 -4.08 -28.39 0.60
N ARG A 362 -4.73 -27.76 -0.38
CA ARG A 362 -6.17 -27.64 -0.57
C ARG A 362 -7.00 -28.72 0.13
N ASN A 363 -8.05 -28.31 0.86
CA ASN A 363 -8.93 -29.25 1.55
C ASN A 363 -9.47 -30.31 0.58
N PRO A 364 -9.56 -31.58 1.00
CA PRO A 364 -10.17 -32.62 0.19
C PRO A 364 -11.63 -32.25 -0.10
N LEU A 365 -12.14 -32.66 -1.28
CA LEU A 365 -13.51 -32.35 -1.73
C LEU A 365 -14.58 -32.77 -0.71
N ASN A 366 -14.37 -33.85 0.03
CA ASN A 366 -15.29 -34.30 1.07
C ASN A 366 -15.44 -33.26 2.20
N GLU A 367 -14.36 -32.63 2.63
CA GLU A 367 -14.42 -31.55 3.63
C GLU A 367 -15.06 -30.29 3.07
N VAL A 368 -14.85 -30.00 1.78
CA VAL A 368 -15.52 -28.89 1.08
C VAL A 368 -17.04 -29.09 1.08
N LEU A 369 -17.51 -30.29 0.75
CA LEU A 369 -18.94 -30.64 0.80
C LEU A 369 -19.52 -30.54 2.21
N GLN A 370 -18.78 -31.02 3.22
CA GLN A 370 -19.19 -30.91 4.63
C GLN A 370 -19.35 -29.45 5.07
N ARG A 371 -18.42 -28.56 4.70
CA ARG A 371 -18.50 -27.12 5.02
C ARG A 371 -19.71 -26.46 4.36
N LEU A 372 -20.05 -26.89 3.15
CA LEU A 372 -21.24 -26.44 2.42
C LEU A 372 -22.54 -27.12 2.91
N ARG A 373 -22.45 -28.04 3.88
CA ARG A 373 -23.58 -28.86 4.39
C ARG A 373 -24.33 -29.60 3.29
N MET A 374 -23.61 -30.08 2.27
CA MET A 374 -24.20 -30.81 1.15
C MET A 374 -23.80 -32.28 1.16
N LYS A 375 -24.76 -33.14 0.80
CA LYS A 375 -24.49 -34.54 0.48
C LYS A 375 -23.98 -34.68 -0.95
N ARG A 376 -23.35 -35.80 -1.25
CA ARG A 376 -22.79 -36.08 -2.58
C ARG A 376 -23.86 -36.11 -3.66
N GLU A 377 -25.00 -36.73 -3.37
CA GLU A 377 -26.11 -36.90 -4.31
C GLU A 377 -26.65 -35.52 -4.74
N ASP A 378 -26.85 -34.63 -3.76
CA ASP A 378 -27.30 -33.26 -3.99
C ASP A 378 -26.25 -32.41 -4.72
N ALA A 379 -24.97 -32.65 -4.44
CA ALA A 379 -23.87 -31.92 -5.07
C ALA A 379 -23.76 -32.23 -6.57
N ILE A 380 -23.96 -33.49 -6.96
CA ILE A 380 -23.84 -33.93 -8.36
C ILE A 380 -25.00 -33.43 -9.21
N GLN A 381 -26.19 -33.23 -8.64
CA GLN A 381 -27.37 -32.75 -9.39
C GLN A 381 -27.33 -31.26 -9.74
N ARG A 382 -26.40 -30.50 -9.15
CA ARG A 382 -26.34 -29.03 -9.28
C ARG A 382 -25.26 -28.61 -10.27
N HIS A 383 -25.45 -27.43 -10.86
CA HIS A 383 -24.40 -26.74 -11.58
C HIS A 383 -23.41 -26.14 -10.59
N TRP A 384 -22.11 -26.24 -10.88
CA TRP A 384 -21.07 -25.64 -10.04
C TRP A 384 -20.32 -24.58 -10.81
N ARG A 385 -19.81 -23.59 -10.09
CA ARG A 385 -18.92 -22.58 -10.65
C ARG A 385 -17.60 -22.61 -9.89
N LEU A 386 -16.52 -22.49 -10.65
CA LEU A 386 -15.15 -22.51 -10.18
C LEU A 386 -14.46 -21.24 -10.68
N ARG A 387 -14.10 -20.34 -9.76
CA ARG A 387 -13.30 -19.15 -10.03
C ARG A 387 -11.86 -19.42 -9.61
N LEU A 388 -10.96 -19.29 -10.57
CA LEU A 388 -9.54 -19.52 -10.41
C LEU A 388 -8.78 -18.21 -10.64
N VAL A 389 -7.70 -18.03 -9.90
CA VAL A 389 -6.70 -17.00 -10.15
C VAL A 389 -5.41 -17.66 -10.62
N VAL A 390 -4.84 -17.14 -11.71
CA VAL A 390 -3.57 -17.62 -12.26
C VAL A 390 -2.46 -16.71 -11.78
N HIS A 391 -1.42 -17.30 -11.21
CA HIS A 391 -0.20 -16.62 -10.80
C HIS A 391 0.96 -17.11 -11.66
N GLU A 392 1.87 -16.24 -12.06
CA GLU A 392 3.15 -16.64 -12.63
C GLU A 392 4.25 -16.47 -11.58
N MET A 393 5.06 -17.51 -11.39
CA MET A 393 6.23 -17.43 -10.52
C MET A 393 7.34 -16.68 -11.26
N GLN A 394 7.50 -15.41 -10.96
CA GLN A 394 8.52 -14.56 -11.55
C GLN A 394 9.75 -14.46 -10.63
N ARG A 395 10.93 -14.77 -11.16
CA ARG A 395 12.19 -14.55 -10.44
C ARG A 395 12.56 -13.08 -10.48
N LEU A 396 12.61 -12.43 -9.32
CA LEU A 396 13.00 -11.02 -9.19
C LEU A 396 14.51 -10.86 -9.20
N ALA A 397 15.22 -11.70 -8.45
CA ALA A 397 16.68 -11.62 -8.33
C ALA A 397 17.28 -12.97 -7.92
N THR A 398 18.56 -13.14 -8.24
CA THR A 398 19.42 -14.19 -7.68
C THR A 398 20.73 -13.52 -7.28
N MET A 399 21.19 -13.78 -6.07
CA MET A 399 22.43 -13.20 -5.53
C MET A 399 23.14 -14.19 -4.62
N PRO A 400 24.44 -14.01 -4.37
CA PRO A 400 25.14 -14.76 -3.36
C PRO A 400 24.46 -14.60 -2.00
N TYR A 401 24.27 -15.72 -1.29
CA TYR A 401 23.57 -15.69 -0.02
C TYR A 401 24.30 -14.83 1.03
N ARG A 402 25.63 -14.76 0.97
CA ARG A 402 26.45 -13.85 1.79
C ARG A 402 26.05 -12.38 1.67
N GLN A 403 25.68 -11.92 0.48
CA GLN A 403 25.22 -10.55 0.25
C GLN A 403 23.88 -10.32 0.95
N MET A 404 22.95 -11.28 0.81
CA MET A 404 21.66 -11.23 1.49
C MET A 404 21.80 -11.30 3.01
N TRP A 405 22.77 -12.09 3.48
CA TRP A 405 23.04 -12.30 4.90
C TRP A 405 23.52 -11.03 5.60
N THR A 406 24.41 -10.28 4.96
CA THR A 406 25.16 -9.18 5.59
C THR A 406 24.63 -7.79 5.26
N GLN A 407 23.93 -7.61 4.15
CA GLN A 407 23.53 -6.30 3.64
C GLN A 407 22.01 -6.10 3.67
N GLU A 408 21.59 -4.84 3.73
CA GLU A 408 20.22 -4.45 3.41
C GLU A 408 20.04 -4.52 1.89
N ASN A 409 18.96 -5.15 1.44
CA ASN A 409 18.70 -5.37 0.03
C ASN A 409 17.32 -4.82 -0.36
N THR A 410 17.26 -4.12 -1.49
CA THR A 410 16.02 -3.51 -1.99
C THR A 410 15.76 -3.95 -3.42
N PHE A 411 14.56 -4.50 -3.68
CA PHE A 411 14.16 -5.00 -4.99
C PHE A 411 12.94 -4.26 -5.49
N LEU A 412 13.03 -3.70 -6.70
CA LEU A 412 11.87 -3.18 -7.39
C LEU A 412 10.98 -4.36 -7.85
N VAL A 413 9.74 -4.39 -7.39
CA VAL A 413 8.77 -5.42 -7.79
C VAL A 413 7.96 -4.91 -8.97
N ARG A 414 7.32 -3.75 -8.80
CA ARG A 414 6.52 -3.04 -9.80
C ARG A 414 6.59 -1.53 -9.57
N PRO A 415 6.22 -0.68 -10.54
CA PRO A 415 6.16 0.77 -10.32
C PRO A 415 5.30 1.12 -9.10
N GLY A 416 5.89 1.79 -8.11
CA GLY A 416 5.24 2.14 -6.84
C GLY A 416 5.34 1.09 -5.73
N MET A 417 5.97 -0.06 -5.98
CA MET A 417 6.15 -1.13 -5.00
C MET A 417 7.56 -1.72 -5.01
N ARG A 418 8.16 -1.82 -3.83
CA ARG A 418 9.47 -2.45 -3.63
C ARG A 418 9.48 -3.38 -2.43
N LEU A 419 10.30 -4.41 -2.50
CA LEU A 419 10.62 -5.30 -1.39
C LEU A 419 11.90 -4.80 -0.72
N GLU A 420 11.86 -4.58 0.58
CA GLU A 420 13.00 -4.19 1.40
C GLU A 420 13.31 -5.32 2.39
N LEU A 421 14.56 -5.78 2.39
CA LEU A 421 15.06 -6.87 3.22
C LEU A 421 16.20 -6.32 4.08
N ASN A 422 16.10 -6.49 5.40
CA ASN A 422 17.20 -6.18 6.31
C ASN A 422 18.23 -7.32 6.30
N SER A 423 19.40 -7.08 6.89
CA SER A 423 20.37 -8.15 7.12
C SER A 423 19.87 -9.14 8.18
N PHE A 424 20.44 -10.34 8.18
CA PHE A 424 20.14 -11.35 9.21
C PHE A 424 20.77 -10.95 10.55
N ALA A 425 20.00 -11.11 11.62
CA ALA A 425 20.46 -10.91 12.99
C ALA A 425 20.17 -12.15 13.84
N TRP A 426 21.08 -12.48 14.76
CA TRP A 426 20.87 -13.56 15.71
C TRP A 426 19.94 -13.10 16.83
N LEU A 427 18.73 -13.67 16.88
CA LEU A 427 17.67 -13.31 17.81
C LEU A 427 16.96 -14.58 18.29
N ARG A 428 16.76 -14.71 19.61
CA ARG A 428 15.93 -15.78 20.23
C ARG A 428 16.24 -17.19 19.67
N ASP A 429 17.52 -17.53 19.60
CA ASP A 429 18.06 -18.83 19.16
C ASP A 429 17.90 -19.16 17.67
N ALA A 430 17.64 -18.16 16.83
CA ALA A 430 17.60 -18.31 15.38
C ALA A 430 18.18 -17.08 14.66
N TRP A 431 18.49 -17.26 13.38
CA TRP A 431 18.78 -16.15 12.50
C TRP A 431 17.46 -15.60 11.96
N GLU A 432 17.15 -14.35 12.30
CA GLU A 432 15.93 -13.67 11.86
C GLU A 432 16.29 -12.58 10.87
N MET A 433 15.56 -12.54 9.76
CA MET A 433 15.57 -11.46 8.78
C MET A 433 14.19 -10.81 8.77
N TYR A 434 14.18 -9.51 9.02
CA TYR A 434 12.96 -8.71 8.90
C TYR A 434 12.95 -8.02 7.55
N GLY A 435 11.75 -7.80 7.01
CA GLY A 435 11.59 -7.04 5.79
C GLY A 435 10.21 -6.43 5.68
N ARG A 436 10.02 -5.66 4.62
CA ARG A 436 8.73 -5.09 4.27
C ARG A 436 8.52 -5.01 2.77
N VAL A 437 7.28 -5.19 2.38
CA VAL A 437 6.76 -4.72 1.10
C VAL A 437 6.30 -3.29 1.30
N HIS A 438 6.97 -2.36 0.64
CA HIS A 438 6.68 -0.94 0.71
C HIS A 438 5.97 -0.52 -0.57
N ARG A 439 4.73 -0.03 -0.42
CA ARG A 439 3.95 0.60 -1.50
C ARG A 439 3.84 2.09 -1.21
N VAL A 440 4.33 2.91 -2.13
CA VAL A 440 4.36 4.36 -1.94
C VAL A 440 3.02 4.98 -2.33
N SER A 441 2.42 5.75 -1.41
CA SER A 441 1.18 6.52 -1.63
C SER A 441 0.08 5.72 -2.36
N SER A 442 -0.25 4.53 -1.86
CA SER A 442 -1.15 3.55 -2.50
C SER A 442 -2.55 4.10 -2.82
N ALA A 443 -2.97 5.12 -2.09
CA ALA A 443 -4.24 5.81 -2.29
C ALA A 443 -4.28 6.67 -3.56
N VAL A 444 -3.14 7.23 -3.99
CA VAL A 444 -3.04 8.11 -5.17
C VAL A 444 -2.45 7.35 -6.36
N LEU A 445 -1.52 6.44 -6.09
CA LEU A 445 -0.90 5.60 -7.10
C LEU A 445 -1.41 4.16 -6.97
N PRO A 446 -2.33 3.72 -7.84
CA PRO A 446 -2.58 2.29 -7.95
C PRO A 446 -1.29 1.61 -8.41
N VAL A 447 -0.78 0.69 -7.59
CA VAL A 447 0.42 -0.12 -7.89
C VAL A 447 0.20 -1.00 -9.12
N ASP A 448 -1.05 -1.44 -9.34
CA ASP A 448 -1.42 -2.28 -10.48
C ASP A 448 -2.45 -1.60 -11.37
N ALA A 449 -2.35 -1.83 -12.68
CA ALA A 449 -3.35 -1.37 -13.65
C ALA A 449 -4.73 -2.03 -13.44
N PHE A 450 -4.75 -3.19 -12.79
CA PHE A 450 -5.94 -3.99 -12.54
C PHE A 450 -6.24 -4.10 -11.04
N ARG A 451 -7.48 -4.43 -10.70
CA ARG A 451 -7.88 -4.71 -9.31
C ARG A 451 -7.38 -6.11 -8.93
N ASN A 452 -6.74 -6.23 -7.77
CA ASN A 452 -6.42 -7.53 -7.17
C ASN A 452 -7.66 -8.40 -7.08
N THR A 453 -7.50 -9.67 -7.39
CA THR A 453 -8.59 -10.63 -7.27
C THR A 453 -9.08 -10.70 -5.84
N SER A 454 -10.40 -10.69 -5.65
CA SER A 454 -11.01 -10.82 -4.33
C SER A 454 -12.16 -11.81 -4.35
N GLY A 455 -12.27 -12.62 -3.30
CA GLY A 455 -13.40 -13.52 -3.05
C GLY A 455 -13.82 -13.50 -1.59
N ARG A 456 -15.11 -13.33 -1.31
CA ARG A 456 -15.69 -13.36 0.05
C ARG A 456 -14.94 -12.50 1.08
N LYS A 457 -14.72 -11.21 0.75
CA LYS A 457 -13.93 -10.23 1.55
C LYS A 457 -12.44 -10.55 1.71
N ARG A 458 -11.91 -11.56 1.01
CA ARG A 458 -10.48 -11.92 0.98
C ARG A 458 -9.87 -11.35 -0.29
N THR A 459 -8.71 -10.72 -0.20
CA THR A 459 -7.96 -10.24 -1.35
C THR A 459 -6.75 -11.14 -1.55
N VAL A 460 -6.50 -11.51 -2.81
CA VAL A 460 -5.21 -12.08 -3.20
C VAL A 460 -4.22 -10.93 -3.20
N ASP A 461 -3.34 -10.93 -2.21
CA ASP A 461 -2.31 -9.92 -2.05
C ASP A 461 -0.98 -10.40 -2.66
N ASP A 462 0.00 -9.52 -2.85
CA ASP A 462 1.33 -9.96 -3.26
C ASP A 462 1.93 -10.91 -2.22
N ASP A 463 2.63 -11.95 -2.67
CA ASP A 463 3.36 -12.87 -1.80
C ASP A 463 4.64 -13.33 -2.49
N PHE A 464 5.63 -13.72 -1.70
CA PHE A 464 7.00 -13.93 -2.17
C PHE A 464 7.60 -15.21 -1.59
N PHE A 465 8.51 -15.82 -2.34
CA PHE A 465 9.41 -16.85 -1.84
C PHE A 465 10.84 -16.36 -1.80
N LEU A 466 11.51 -16.64 -0.68
CA LEU A 466 12.96 -16.70 -0.62
C LEU A 466 13.38 -18.16 -0.75
N VAL A 467 14.12 -18.48 -1.81
CA VAL A 467 14.69 -19.82 -2.02
C VAL A 467 16.19 -19.75 -1.75
N LEU A 468 16.66 -20.58 -0.83
CA LEU A 468 18.08 -20.83 -0.58
C LEU A 468 18.49 -22.05 -1.38
N GLU A 469 19.47 -21.87 -2.26
CA GLU A 469 19.95 -22.89 -3.19
C GLU A 469 21.32 -23.41 -2.75
N ASP A 470 21.36 -24.64 -2.25
CA ASP A 470 22.59 -25.37 -1.91
C ASP A 470 23.00 -26.24 -3.08
N LYS A 471 23.97 -25.76 -3.86
CA LYS A 471 24.44 -26.44 -5.08
C LYS A 471 25.18 -27.74 -4.79
N GLU A 472 25.82 -27.84 -3.63
CA GLU A 472 26.68 -28.99 -3.28
C GLU A 472 25.85 -30.15 -2.77
N LEU A 473 24.91 -29.88 -1.85
CA LEU A 473 23.95 -30.88 -1.39
C LEU A 473 22.83 -31.12 -2.41
N ARG A 474 22.70 -30.24 -3.42
CA ARG A 474 21.55 -30.18 -4.32
C ARG A 474 20.25 -30.10 -3.52
N GLU A 475 20.21 -29.20 -2.53
CA GLU A 475 19.05 -28.97 -1.69
C GLU A 475 18.58 -27.53 -1.87
N ASN A 476 17.29 -27.35 -2.13
CA ASN A 476 16.66 -26.04 -2.19
C ASN A 476 15.67 -25.92 -1.04
N THR A 477 15.79 -24.83 -0.28
CA THR A 477 14.86 -24.52 0.81
C THR A 477 14.05 -23.28 0.46
N ALA A 478 12.74 -23.42 0.30
CA ALA A 478 11.82 -22.33 -0.03
C ALA A 478 11.09 -21.82 1.22
N HIS A 479 11.28 -20.54 1.54
CA HIS A 479 10.60 -19.85 2.64
C HIS A 479 9.58 -18.87 2.09
N SER A 480 8.31 -18.99 2.50
CA SER A 480 7.33 -17.96 2.15
C SER A 480 7.51 -16.73 3.04
N LEU A 481 7.48 -15.55 2.41
CA LEU A 481 7.55 -14.27 3.11
C LEU A 481 6.14 -13.91 3.59
N GLY A 482 5.62 -14.66 4.57
CA GLY A 482 4.26 -14.47 5.09
C GLY A 482 3.98 -13.04 5.52
N LEU A 483 3.37 -12.26 4.62
CA LEU A 483 3.11 -10.84 4.83
C LEU A 483 2.07 -10.67 5.94
N VAL A 484 2.37 -9.79 6.90
CA VAL A 484 1.41 -9.47 7.96
C VAL A 484 0.20 -8.76 7.35
N SER A 485 -1.00 -9.30 7.59
CA SER A 485 -2.27 -8.86 7.00
C SER A 485 -2.49 -7.36 7.18
N ARG A 486 -3.11 -6.73 6.16
CA ARG A 486 -3.48 -5.30 6.05
C ARG A 486 -4.35 -4.77 7.19
N LYS A 487 -4.73 -5.58 8.18
CA LYS A 487 -5.61 -5.12 9.26
C LYS A 487 -5.02 -3.85 9.86
N PRO A 488 -5.78 -2.74 9.86
CA PRO A 488 -5.42 -1.54 10.59
C PRO A 488 -5.61 -1.88 12.07
N ARG A 489 -4.69 -2.65 12.65
CA ARG A 489 -4.42 -2.39 14.05
C ARG A 489 -3.94 -0.95 14.03
N TYR A 490 -4.69 -0.08 14.69
CA TYR A 490 -4.29 1.24 15.13
C TYR A 490 -3.04 1.08 16.03
N VAL A 491 -1.96 0.65 15.42
CA VAL A 491 -0.62 0.68 15.97
C VAL A 491 -0.19 2.07 15.56
N ILE A 492 0.03 2.92 16.56
CA ILE A 492 0.42 4.35 16.48
C ILE A 492 1.62 4.60 15.52
N TRP A 493 2.24 3.52 15.05
CA TRP A 493 3.40 3.34 14.18
C TRP A 493 3.08 3.12 12.69
N GLN A 494 1.82 3.24 12.26
CA GLN A 494 1.53 3.35 10.82
C GLN A 494 1.99 4.73 10.37
N ASP A 495 2.79 4.78 9.31
CA ASP A 495 3.30 6.01 8.69
C ASP A 495 2.10 6.88 8.26
N HIS A 496 1.61 7.73 9.17
CA HIS A 496 0.43 8.58 9.01
C HIS A 496 0.76 9.75 8.09
N SER A 497 1.02 9.45 6.82
CA SER A 497 1.18 10.44 5.77
C SER A 497 -0.19 11.02 5.41
N SER A 498 -0.56 12.05 6.15
CA SER A 498 -1.66 13.00 5.98
C SER A 498 -2.49 12.91 4.69
N LEU A 499 -3.82 12.85 4.88
CA LEU A 499 -4.93 13.12 3.94
C LEU A 499 -5.09 12.17 2.73
N TRP A 500 -4.01 11.83 2.02
CA TRP A 500 -4.03 10.90 0.87
C TRP A 500 -2.64 10.35 0.49
N LEU A 501 -1.57 10.73 1.17
CA LEU A 501 -0.20 10.31 0.83
C LEU A 501 0.24 9.03 1.55
N HIS A 502 -0.71 8.14 1.85
CA HIS A 502 -0.48 6.97 2.70
C HIS A 502 0.45 5.93 2.06
N ASP A 503 1.63 5.77 2.64
CA ASP A 503 2.52 4.65 2.34
C ASP A 503 2.01 3.40 3.05
N GLU A 504 1.89 2.29 2.32
CA GLU A 504 1.53 1.00 2.88
C GLU A 504 2.78 0.15 3.07
N ASN A 505 2.99 -0.30 4.31
CA ASN A 505 4.11 -1.15 4.68
C ASN A 505 3.58 -2.48 5.22
N GLN A 506 3.72 -3.56 4.44
CA GLN A 506 3.43 -4.92 4.89
C GLN A 506 4.73 -5.57 5.35
N ARG A 507 4.89 -5.78 6.65
CA ARG A 507 6.08 -6.40 7.22
C ARG A 507 6.03 -7.92 7.11
N PHE A 508 7.19 -8.54 7.08
CA PHE A 508 7.35 -9.98 7.23
C PHE A 508 8.63 -10.28 8.00
N GLU A 509 8.74 -11.54 8.41
CA GLU A 509 9.89 -12.06 9.12
C GLU A 509 10.19 -13.44 8.55
N VAL A 510 11.47 -13.67 8.28
CA VAL A 510 12.01 -14.99 7.93
C VAL A 510 12.86 -15.45 9.08
N ARG A 511 12.58 -16.65 9.58
CA ARG A 511 13.35 -17.26 10.65
C ARG A 511 14.04 -18.50 10.12
N LEU A 512 15.37 -18.51 10.25
CA LEU A 512 16.23 -19.61 9.84
C LEU A 512 16.89 -20.22 11.06
N TRP A 513 16.75 -21.53 11.19
CA TRP A 513 17.45 -22.28 12.22
C TRP A 513 18.90 -22.48 11.83
N HIS A 514 19.76 -22.64 12.82
CA HIS A 514 21.16 -22.93 12.58
C HIS A 514 21.31 -24.23 11.76
N PRO A 515 22.03 -24.24 10.62
CA PRO A 515 22.12 -25.37 9.70
C PRO A 515 23.07 -26.46 10.20
N ARG A 516 22.84 -26.98 11.42
CA ARG A 516 23.73 -27.94 12.08
C ARG A 516 23.91 -29.23 11.29
N GLU A 517 22.84 -29.72 10.67
CA GLU A 517 22.86 -30.96 9.90
C GLU A 517 23.72 -30.80 8.64
N GLN A 518 23.54 -29.72 7.89
CA GLN A 518 24.32 -29.41 6.69
C GLN A 518 25.81 -29.23 7.02
N GLN A 519 26.13 -28.55 8.13
CA GLN A 519 27.52 -28.38 8.57
C GLN A 519 28.20 -29.69 8.91
N VAL A 520 27.49 -30.62 9.57
CA VAL A 520 28.04 -31.94 9.91
C VAL A 520 28.25 -32.78 8.66
N ILE A 521 27.32 -32.75 7.71
CA ILE A 521 27.41 -33.50 6.45
C ILE A 521 28.55 -32.97 5.57
N LEU A 522 28.65 -31.65 5.42
CA LEU A 522 29.64 -30.99 4.57
C LEU A 522 31.00 -30.78 5.25
N GLN A 523 31.09 -31.00 6.57
CA GLN A 523 32.24 -30.70 7.41
C GLN A 523 32.72 -29.24 7.28
N ARG A 524 31.79 -28.29 7.37
CA ARG A 524 32.06 -26.86 7.17
C ARG A 524 31.56 -25.96 8.29
N SER A 525 32.20 -24.80 8.39
CA SER A 525 31.74 -23.71 9.23
C SER A 525 30.48 -23.04 8.66
N LEU A 526 29.82 -22.21 9.48
CA LEU A 526 28.65 -21.44 9.06
C LEU A 526 28.98 -20.46 7.94
N ASP A 527 30.09 -19.74 8.07
CA ASP A 527 30.53 -18.75 7.08
C ASP A 527 30.81 -19.40 5.72
N GLU A 528 31.51 -20.53 5.71
CA GLU A 528 31.78 -21.27 4.46
C GLU A 528 30.50 -21.83 3.84
N TRP A 529 29.53 -22.25 4.65
CA TRP A 529 28.23 -22.69 4.14
C TRP A 529 27.46 -21.52 3.51
N ILE A 530 27.43 -20.35 4.18
CA ILE A 530 26.77 -19.14 3.64
C ILE A 530 27.41 -18.69 2.32
N ASP A 531 28.74 -18.73 2.22
CA ASP A 531 29.48 -18.23 1.06
C ASP A 531 29.26 -19.09 -0.20
N GLN A 532 28.81 -20.33 -0.04
CA GLN A 532 28.61 -21.26 -1.16
C GLN A 532 27.16 -21.34 -1.65
N GLN A 533 26.24 -20.67 -0.97
CA GLN A 533 24.84 -20.65 -1.33
C GLN A 533 24.47 -19.45 -2.19
N ASP A 534 23.45 -19.66 -3.01
CA ASP A 534 22.74 -18.57 -3.67
C ASP A 534 21.36 -18.40 -3.03
N ALA A 535 20.90 -17.16 -3.00
CA ALA A 535 19.54 -16.81 -2.63
C ALA A 535 18.80 -16.30 -3.87
N SER A 536 17.66 -16.91 -4.18
CA SER A 536 16.76 -16.46 -5.23
C SER A 536 15.43 -15.98 -4.66
N LEU A 537 15.01 -14.79 -5.11
CA LEU A 537 13.76 -14.17 -4.70
C LEU A 537 12.73 -14.32 -5.82
N TRP A 538 11.56 -14.83 -5.47
CA TRP A 538 10.46 -15.09 -6.39
C TRP A 538 9.20 -14.37 -5.94
N HIS A 539 8.46 -13.82 -6.90
CA HIS A 539 7.17 -13.15 -6.71
C HIS A 539 6.08 -13.94 -7.42
N ALA A 540 4.95 -14.16 -6.73
CA ALA A 540 3.75 -14.73 -7.34
C ALA A 540 2.93 -13.61 -7.99
N GLU A 541 3.20 -13.34 -9.27
CA GLU A 541 2.53 -12.26 -10.02
C GLU A 541 1.14 -12.71 -10.52
N GLU A 542 0.09 -11.99 -10.14
CA GLU A 542 -1.26 -12.21 -10.69
C GLU A 542 -1.31 -11.97 -12.21
N ARG A 543 -1.66 -13.00 -12.99
CA ARG A 543 -1.89 -12.93 -14.44
C ARG A 543 -3.37 -12.75 -14.81
N GLY A 544 -4.26 -12.96 -13.85
CA GLY A 544 -5.68 -12.68 -13.94
C GLY A 544 -6.56 -13.84 -13.51
N THR A 545 -7.87 -13.62 -13.61
CA THR A 545 -8.90 -14.58 -13.22
C THR A 545 -9.54 -15.27 -14.41
N LEU A 546 -10.14 -16.41 -14.11
CA LEU A 546 -10.98 -17.17 -15.03
C LEU A 546 -12.05 -17.93 -14.28
N GLU A 547 -13.16 -18.17 -14.96
CA GLU A 547 -14.32 -18.87 -14.42
C GLU A 547 -14.68 -20.06 -15.30
N PHE A 548 -14.95 -21.20 -14.65
CA PHE A 548 -15.50 -22.38 -15.28
C PHE A 548 -16.85 -22.72 -14.67
N ASN A 549 -17.78 -23.16 -15.52
CA ASN A 549 -19.02 -23.78 -15.08
C ASN A 549 -18.92 -25.28 -15.28
N LEU A 550 -19.21 -26.04 -14.23
CA LEU A 550 -19.23 -27.49 -14.25
C LEU A 550 -20.69 -27.97 -14.31
N THR A 551 -21.00 -28.82 -15.28
CA THR A 551 -22.31 -29.45 -15.41
C THR A 551 -22.48 -30.56 -14.37
N PRO A 552 -23.74 -30.98 -14.07
CA PRO A 552 -24.02 -32.13 -13.22
C PRO A 552 -23.22 -33.40 -13.60
N GLU A 553 -23.15 -33.70 -14.90
CA GLU A 553 -22.40 -34.84 -15.44
C GLU A 553 -20.89 -34.73 -15.14
N GLN A 554 -20.31 -33.54 -15.30
CA GLN A 554 -18.90 -33.29 -14.98
C GLN A 554 -18.64 -33.39 -13.47
N MET A 555 -19.57 -32.90 -12.65
CA MET A 555 -19.48 -33.02 -11.19
C MET A 555 -19.55 -34.46 -10.71
N ALA A 556 -20.30 -35.33 -11.39
CA ALA A 556 -20.31 -36.77 -11.11
C ALA A 556 -18.92 -37.41 -11.28
N LEU A 557 -18.16 -36.96 -12.29
CA LEU A 557 -16.78 -37.41 -12.55
C LEU A 557 -15.77 -36.84 -11.55
N VAL A 558 -16.02 -35.64 -11.03
CA VAL A 558 -15.19 -35.01 -9.98
C VAL A 558 -15.40 -35.70 -8.62
N LEU A 559 -16.63 -36.14 -8.32
CA LEU A 559 -17.01 -36.84 -7.09
C LEU A 559 -17.37 -38.31 -7.38
N PRO A 560 -16.38 -39.16 -7.77
CA PRO A 560 -16.64 -40.55 -8.09
C PRO A 560 -17.17 -41.32 -6.88
N GLU A 561 -17.85 -42.44 -7.12
CA GLU A 561 -18.34 -43.29 -6.04
C GLU A 561 -17.18 -43.75 -5.15
N PRO A 562 -17.31 -43.67 -3.82
CA PRO A 562 -16.34 -44.33 -2.96
C PRO A 562 -16.34 -45.82 -3.33
N PRO A 563 -15.16 -46.46 -3.46
CA PRO A 563 -15.13 -47.89 -3.72
C PRO A 563 -15.95 -48.61 -2.64
N PRO A 564 -16.70 -49.66 -3.01
CA PRO A 564 -17.46 -50.42 -2.02
C PRO A 564 -16.52 -50.79 -0.89
N LYS A 565 -16.89 -50.47 0.36
CA LYS A 565 -16.11 -50.86 1.53
C LYS A 565 -15.86 -52.35 1.38
N GLU A 566 -14.60 -52.75 1.19
CA GLU A 566 -14.22 -54.15 1.25
C GLU A 566 -14.82 -54.67 2.55
N ALA A 567 -15.78 -55.58 2.44
CA ALA A 567 -16.35 -56.25 3.58
C ALA A 567 -15.15 -56.78 4.34
N LYS A 568 -14.96 -56.32 5.58
CA LYS A 568 -13.99 -56.94 6.49
C LYS A 568 -14.25 -58.43 6.41
N LYS A 569 -13.32 -59.17 5.81
CA LYS A 569 -13.44 -60.63 5.73
C LYS A 569 -13.62 -61.14 7.16
N PRO A 570 -14.55 -62.07 7.38
CA PRO A 570 -14.97 -62.52 8.71
C PRO A 570 -13.80 -63.05 9.54
#